data_AF-A0A6H9LR14-F1
#
_entry.id   AF-A0A6H9LR14-F1
#
_cell.length_a   1.000
_cell.length_b   1.000
_cell.length_c   1.000
_cell.angle_alpha   90.00
_cell.angle_beta   90.00
_cell.angle_gamma   90.00
#
_symmetry.space_group_name_H-M   'P 1'
#
loop_
_entity.id
_entity.type
_entity.pdbx_description
1 polymer ?
#
loop_
_entity_poly.entity_id
_entity_poly.type
_entity_poly.pdbx_seq_one_letter_code
_entity_poly.pdbx_strand_id
1 'polypeptide(L)' 'MKNLEIYKLLDCPILIGTSRKSFINAVHSTKKDAKNRIGGSIASVLVALSNGADLIRVHDVAETVEAVRIFEAIRSAK' A
#
# COMPACT_ATOMS: atom_id res chain seq x y z
N MET A 1 -8.31 -2.60 -3.09
CA MET A 1 -8.81 -1.87 -1.91
C MET A 1 -9.57 -0.65 -2.42
N LYS A 2 -10.90 -0.73 -2.58
CA LYS A 2 -11.69 0.35 -3.21
C LYS A 2 -12.47 1.20 -2.20
N ASN A 3 -12.96 0.59 -1.13
CA ASN A 3 -13.87 1.23 -0.19
C ASN A 3 -13.19 1.38 1.18
N LEU A 4 -12.07 2.11 1.25
CA LEU A 4 -11.41 2.38 2.54
C LEU A 4 -12.07 3.57 3.27
N GLU A 5 -12.51 4.58 2.52
CA GLU A 5 -13.22 5.76 3.03
C GLU A 5 -14.44 5.43 3.92
N ILE A 6 -15.16 4.32 3.68
CA ILE A 6 -16.33 3.95 4.51
C ILE A 6 -15.95 3.71 5.98
N TYR A 7 -14.69 3.32 6.25
CA TYR A 7 -14.24 3.05 7.60
C TYR A 7 -13.95 4.33 8.39
N LYS A 8 -13.88 5.50 7.73
CA LYS A 8 -13.79 6.79 8.43
C LYS A 8 -15.01 7.08 9.29
N LEU A 9 -16.14 6.42 9.02
CA LEU A 9 -17.34 6.46 9.86
C LEU A 9 -17.10 5.94 11.30
N LEU A 10 -16.02 5.19 11.51
CA LEU A 10 -15.64 4.68 12.83
C LEU A 10 -14.86 5.71 13.68
N ASP A 11 -14.63 6.91 13.15
CA ASP A 11 -13.90 8.01 13.80
C ASP A 11 -12.53 7.59 14.35
N CYS A 12 -11.83 6.75 13.60
CA CYS A 12 -10.50 6.25 13.95
C CYS A 12 -9.57 6.17 12.74
N PRO A 13 -8.24 6.27 12.95
CA PRO A 13 -7.28 6.13 11.88
C PRO A 13 -7.30 4.74 11.24
N ILE A 14 -7.19 4.69 9.91
CA ILE A 14 -7.22 3.45 9.13
C ILE A 14 -5.79 2.96 8.90
N LEU A 15 -5.43 1.83 9.52
CA LEU A 15 -4.17 1.13 9.29
C LEU A 15 -4.31 0.01 8.26
N ILE A 16 -3.43 -0.02 7.25
CA ILE A 16 -3.39 -1.04 6.21
C ILE A 16 -2.09 -1.84 6.21
N GLY A 17 -2.21 -3.18 6.24
CA GLY A 17 -1.09 -4.12 6.24
C GLY A 17 -1.10 -5.07 5.04
N THR A 18 -0.89 -4.56 3.83
CA THR A 18 -0.90 -5.37 2.59
C THR A 18 0.47 -5.89 2.15
N SER A 19 1.56 -5.44 2.77
CA SER A 19 2.92 -5.84 2.43
C SER A 19 3.10 -7.37 2.42
N ARG A 20 3.58 -7.90 1.30
CA ARG A 20 3.88 -9.32 1.02
C ARG A 20 2.68 -10.28 1.16
N LYS A 21 1.44 -9.80 1.18
CA LYS A 21 0.25 -10.66 1.27
C LYS A 21 0.06 -11.55 0.03
N SER A 22 -0.61 -12.69 0.21
CA SER A 22 -0.78 -13.73 -0.83
C SER A 22 -1.54 -13.24 -2.07
N PHE A 23 -2.49 -12.32 -1.93
CA PHE A 23 -3.24 -11.79 -3.09
C PHE A 23 -2.33 -11.11 -4.12
N ILE A 24 -1.20 -10.52 -3.71
CA ILE A 24 -0.23 -9.91 -4.61
C ILE A 24 0.35 -10.96 -5.56
N ASN A 25 0.65 -12.16 -5.03
CA ASN A 25 1.09 -13.28 -5.84
C ASN A 25 -0.01 -13.83 -6.75
N ALA A 26 -1.26 -13.85 -6.28
CA ALA A 26 -2.38 -14.31 -7.07
C ALA A 26 -2.61 -13.45 -8.33
N VAL A 27 -2.32 -12.14 -8.25
CA VAL A 27 -2.44 -11.21 -9.39
C VAL A 27 -1.22 -11.26 -10.31
N HIS A 28 -0.01 -11.36 -9.75
CA HIS A 28 1.22 -11.34 -10.54
C HIS A 28 1.55 -12.72 -11.19
N SER A 29 0.87 -13.80 -10.80
CA SER A 29 0.97 -15.17 -11.36
C SER A 29 2.38 -15.78 -11.41
N THR A 30 3.40 -15.09 -10.89
CA THR A 30 4.72 -15.67 -10.71
C THR A 30 4.76 -16.33 -9.34
N LYS A 31 5.09 -17.63 -9.27
CA LYS A 31 5.34 -18.39 -8.04
C LYS A 31 6.61 -17.90 -7.30
N LYS A 32 6.73 -16.60 -7.07
CA LYS A 32 7.88 -15.97 -6.44
C LYS A 32 7.66 -15.91 -4.93
N ASP A 33 8.74 -16.11 -4.18
CA ASP A 33 8.78 -16.01 -2.72
C ASP A 33 8.23 -14.68 -2.21
N ALA A 34 7.77 -14.67 -0.94
CA ALA A 34 7.25 -13.48 -0.29
C ALA A 34 8.20 -12.28 -0.34
N LYS A 35 9.52 -12.52 -0.35
CA LYS A 35 10.56 -11.50 -0.48
C LYS A 35 10.58 -10.80 -1.84
N ASN A 36 10.08 -11.45 -2.89
CA ASN A 36 10.04 -10.92 -4.25
C ASN A 36 8.73 -10.17 -4.57
N ARG A 37 7.92 -9.85 -3.56
CA ARG A 37 6.62 -9.17 -3.70
C ARG A 37 6.71 -7.65 -3.50
N ILE A 38 7.91 -7.07 -3.54
CA ILE A 38 8.12 -5.67 -3.17
C ILE A 38 7.34 -4.70 -4.06
N GLY A 39 7.44 -4.84 -5.39
CA GLY A 39 6.72 -3.96 -6.32
C GLY A 39 5.21 -4.01 -6.16
N GLY A 40 4.63 -5.22 -6.03
CA GLY A 40 3.20 -5.37 -5.77
C GLY A 40 2.78 -4.90 -4.38
N SER A 41 3.66 -4.99 -3.38
CA SER A 41 3.43 -4.45 -2.03
C SER A 41 3.39 -2.93 -2.03
N ILE A 42 4.35 -2.29 -2.72
CA ILE A 42 4.40 -0.83 -2.90
C ILE A 42 3.16 -0.36 -3.65
N ALA A 43 2.83 -0.97 -4.79
CA ALA A 43 1.64 -0.60 -5.57
C ALA A 43 0.36 -0.68 -4.73
N SER A 44 0.22 -1.75 -3.94
CA SER A 44 -0.89 -1.93 -3.01
C SER A 44 -0.95 -0.81 -1.95
N VAL A 45 0.19 -0.46 -1.35
CA VAL A 45 0.30 0.63 -0.38
C VAL A 45 -0.11 1.98 -0.97
N LEU A 46 0.38 2.33 -2.16
CA LEU A 46 0.05 3.61 -2.80
C LEU A 46 -1.45 3.72 -3.08
N VAL A 47 -2.08 2.64 -3.57
CA VAL A 47 -3.53 2.60 -3.76
C VAL A 47 -4.29 2.74 -2.43
N ALA A 48 -3.78 2.15 -1.34
CA ALA A 48 -4.40 2.30 -0.02
C ALA A 48 -4.37 3.76 0.46
N LEU A 49 -3.22 4.44 0.31
CA LEU A 49 -3.05 5.86 0.65
C LEU A 49 -3.98 6.76 -0.18
N SER A 50 -4.09 6.52 -1.50
CA SER A 50 -5.03 7.24 -2.37
C SER A 50 -6.49 7.10 -1.95
N ASN A 51 -6.83 6.00 -1.30
CA ASN A 51 -8.21 5.66 -0.93
C ASN A 51 -8.53 5.90 0.55
N GLY A 52 -7.66 6.61 1.28
CA GLY A 52 -7.94 7.07 2.63
C GLY A 52 -7.33 6.25 3.76
N ALA A 53 -6.29 5.43 3.49
CA ALA A 53 -5.50 4.87 4.58
C ALA A 53 -4.65 5.96 5.26
N ASP A 54 -4.66 5.97 6.60
CA ASP A 54 -3.89 6.92 7.41
C ASP A 54 -2.53 6.34 7.82
N LEU A 55 -2.45 5.01 8.02
CA LEU A 55 -1.24 4.32 8.40
C LEU A 55 -1.00 3.09 7.50
N ILE A 56 0.28 2.77 7.30
CA ILE A 56 0.71 1.58 6.56
C ILE A 56 1.69 0.75 7.38
N ARG A 57 1.50 -0.57 7.38
CA ARG A 57 2.37 -1.54 8.03
C ARG A 57 3.09 -2.39 6.99
N VAL A 58 4.40 -2.20 6.88
CA VAL A 58 5.24 -2.80 5.83
C VAL A 58 6.43 -3.57 6.39
N HIS A 59 6.96 -4.50 5.60
CA HIS A 59 8.22 -5.20 5.92
C HIS A 59 9.44 -4.49 5.31
N ASP A 60 9.27 -3.89 4.13
CA ASP A 60 10.31 -3.27 3.31
C ASP A 60 10.21 -1.74 3.46
N VAL A 61 10.71 -1.22 4.59
CA VAL A 61 10.47 0.17 5.01
C VAL A 61 11.15 1.17 4.09
N ALA A 62 12.43 0.97 3.74
CA ALA A 62 13.21 1.93 2.99
C ALA A 62 12.59 2.20 1.60
N GLU A 63 12.28 1.13 0.88
CA GLU A 63 11.71 1.16 -0.47
C GLU A 63 10.27 1.70 -0.46
N THR A 64 9.50 1.38 0.59
CA THR A 64 8.15 1.94 0.74
C THR A 64 8.21 3.44 0.99
N VAL A 65 9.10 3.91 1.87
CA VAL A 65 9.25 5.34 2.17
C VAL A 65 9.67 6.12 0.94
N GLU A 66 10.60 5.60 0.14
CA GLU A 66 11.00 6.19 -1.13
C GLU A 66 9.80 6.37 -2.07
N ALA A 67 9.05 5.28 -2.29
CA ALA A 67 7.88 5.31 -3.16
C ALA A 67 6.79 6.27 -2.66
N VAL A 68 6.52 6.31 -1.35
CA VAL A 68 5.53 7.21 -0.75
C VAL A 68 5.95 8.67 -0.89
N ARG A 69 7.24 9.00 -0.71
CA ARG A 69 7.73 10.38 -0.88
C ARG A 69 7.54 10.87 -2.32
N ILE A 70 7.88 10.05 -3.30
CA ILE A 70 7.67 10.39 -4.72
C ILE A 70 6.17 10.52 -5.02
N PHE A 71 5.36 9.58 -4.52
CA PHE A 71 3.91 9.60 -4.69
C PHE A 71 3.28 10.89 -4.14
N GLU A 72 3.65 11.31 -2.93
CA GLU A 72 3.15 12.55 -2.34
C GLU A 72 3.62 13.80 -3.11
N ALA A 73 4.87 13.80 -3.58
CA ALA A 73 5.39 14.89 -4.41
C ALA A 73 4.60 15.02 -5.73
N ILE A 74 4.26 13.90 -6.38
CA ILE A 74 3.43 13.89 -7.59
C ILE A 74 2.00 14.33 -7.26
N ARG A 75 1.42 13.82 -6.17
CA ARG A 75 0.03 14.12 -5.78
C ARG A 75 -0.19 15.59 -5.39
N SER A 76 0.83 16.22 -4.82
CA SER A 76 0.80 17.62 -4.39
C SER A 76 1.27 18.61 -5.46
N ALA A 77 1.79 18.14 -6.60
CA ALA A 77 2.14 18.99 -7.72
C ALA A 77 0.88 19.65 -8.32
N LYS A 78 0.93 20.97 -8.50
CA LYS A 78 -0.13 21.76 -9.14
C LYS A 78 -0.07 21.68 -10.66
#